data_AF-A0A7L1RWU8-F1
#
_entry.id   AF-A0A7L1RWU8-F1
#
_cell.length_a   1.000
_cell.length_b   1.000
_cell.length_c   1.000
_cell.angle_alpha   90.00
_cell.angle_beta   90.00
_cell.angle_gamma   90.00
#
_symmetry.space_group_name_H-M   'P 1'
#
loop_
_entity.id
_entity.type
_entity.pdbx_description
1 polymer ?
#
loop_
_entity_poly.entity_id
_entity_poly.type
_entity_poly.pdbx_seq_one_letter_code
_entity_poly.pdbx_strand_id
1 'polypeptide(L)'
;GLAPEANKLVNSLKTMPMLHDEAYARETKLNNSHEFPENTLVLPLSKQNKRIFYTILELSPLLDSSNMTPDDWAKIAKKLEEHYEKYDGFVILHGTDTMAYTASALSFMCENLGKTVVLTGSQVPIYELQNDGRDNLLGALLMAGQFVIPEVCLYFYNKLYRGNRVTKVDAGSFNAFSSPNLPPLANAEVDITINWETVWRANTKKKFRVHTNMNRNVGLLRIFPGITAAAVKAFLQPPIEGIVLETYGSGNAPDKREDLLAELRKAAKRQVVILNCTQCLRGAVKTVYATGQTLADVGVIPGGDMTPEAALTKLSYTLSMRNLSWEEKRQMLSENLRGEMTVVPTGAKISLRDSKFIQVIAKSLSISSKEELEAVRDALIPPLACAAAKLGDIDTLRAIAEMGGNLSCGDYDGRTPLHIAASEGHLPLVEYLLTSGATVYARDRYGSTPLMNAIKFRHIPVINLLRETGAHLSSHDLEDIGTILCSLTAKGDMDGLYAWYLAGADLEQTGYDGRNPLQVAEAIGQKEILDFLRQKQ
;
A
#
# COMPACT_ATOMS: atom_id res chain seq x y z
N GLY A 1 -10.43 34.26 -4.27
CA GLY A 1 -10.48 32.80 -4.55
C GLY A 1 -9.48 32.13 -3.63
N LEU A 2 -9.73 30.87 -3.26
CA LEU A 2 -8.75 30.08 -2.50
C LEU A 2 -7.60 29.69 -3.45
N ALA A 3 -6.36 29.78 -2.97
CA ALA A 3 -5.16 29.38 -3.71
C ALA A 3 -4.18 28.67 -2.75
N PRO A 4 -3.31 27.80 -3.24
CA PRO A 4 -2.30 27.16 -2.38
C PRO A 4 -1.35 28.18 -1.74
N GLU A 5 -1.13 28.06 -0.44
CA GLU A 5 -0.26 28.95 0.35
C GLU A 5 0.98 28.20 0.86
N ALA A 6 2.17 28.58 0.38
CA ALA A 6 3.43 27.93 0.72
C ALA A 6 3.94 28.33 2.13
N ASN A 7 4.69 27.42 2.77
CA ASN A 7 5.40 27.60 4.04
C ASN A 7 4.54 27.98 5.25
N LYS A 8 3.22 27.77 5.18
CA LYS A 8 2.28 28.13 6.26
C LYS A 8 1.83 26.93 7.11
N LEU A 9 1.81 25.74 6.52
CA LEU A 9 1.19 24.57 7.13
C LEU A 9 1.89 24.18 8.43
N VAL A 10 3.22 23.98 8.43
CA VAL A 10 3.99 23.54 9.60
C VAL A 10 3.78 24.45 10.80
N ASN A 11 3.90 25.76 10.61
CA ASN A 11 3.72 26.74 11.68
C ASN A 11 2.30 26.70 12.24
N SER A 12 1.30 26.50 11.38
CA SER A 12 -0.09 26.37 11.82
C SER A 12 -0.31 25.08 12.61
N LEU A 13 0.22 23.94 12.13
CA LEU A 13 0.10 22.66 12.82
C LEU A 13 0.74 22.66 14.22
N LYS A 14 1.89 23.35 14.39
CA LYS A 14 2.52 23.53 15.70
C LYS A 14 1.62 24.21 16.73
N THR A 15 0.65 25.01 16.30
CA THR A 15 -0.32 25.68 17.19
C THR A 15 -1.57 24.85 17.50
N MET A 16 -1.73 23.67 16.90
CA MET A 16 -2.91 22.82 17.04
C MET A 16 -2.60 21.63 17.98
N PRO A 17 -3.08 21.62 19.24
CA PRO A 17 -2.70 20.59 20.23
C PRO A 17 -3.04 19.16 19.82
N MET A 18 -4.08 18.96 19.02
CA MET A 18 -4.46 17.64 18.50
C MET A 18 -3.48 17.10 17.44
N LEU A 19 -2.69 17.98 16.81
CA LEU A 19 -1.73 17.64 15.75
C LEU A 19 -0.28 17.89 16.18
N HIS A 20 -0.05 18.52 17.33
CA HIS A 20 1.28 18.73 17.88
C HIS A 20 1.26 18.77 19.42
N ASP A 21 1.94 17.81 20.06
CA ASP A 21 2.20 17.80 21.50
C ASP A 21 3.46 18.62 21.82
N GLU A 22 3.26 19.92 22.02
CA GLU A 22 4.36 20.87 22.27
C GLU A 22 5.09 20.59 23.60
N ALA A 23 4.38 20.10 24.63
CA ALA A 23 4.98 19.79 25.91
C ALA A 23 6.01 18.66 25.77
N TYR A 24 5.61 17.57 25.11
CA TYR A 24 6.51 16.45 24.82
C TYR A 24 7.67 16.87 23.93
N ALA A 25 7.42 17.68 22.89
CA ALA A 25 8.47 18.15 21.97
C ALA A 25 9.54 18.98 22.70
N ARG A 26 9.15 19.82 23.67
CA ARG A 26 10.08 20.60 24.50
C ARG A 26 10.87 19.73 25.47
N GLU A 27 10.20 18.79 26.14
CA GLU A 27 10.81 17.88 27.11
C GLU A 27 11.87 16.98 26.46
N THR A 28 11.53 16.41 25.30
CA THR A 28 12.44 15.53 24.53
C THR A 28 13.46 16.29 23.69
N LYS A 29 13.42 17.63 23.69
CA LYS A 29 14.26 18.49 22.85
C LYS A 29 14.19 18.10 21.37
N LEU A 30 13.01 17.69 20.89
CA LEU A 30 12.78 17.21 19.52
C LEU A 30 13.39 18.16 18.47
N ASN A 31 13.20 19.47 18.64
CA ASN A 31 13.67 20.52 17.72
C ASN A 31 15.20 20.76 17.76
N ASN A 32 15.90 20.26 18.78
CA ASN A 32 17.35 20.43 18.93
C ASN A 32 18.11 19.09 18.75
N SER A 33 17.39 18.01 18.46
CA SER A 33 18.00 16.71 18.17
C SER A 33 18.57 16.72 16.74
N HIS A 34 19.77 16.16 16.54
CA HIS A 34 20.29 15.91 15.19
C HIS A 34 19.55 14.77 14.48
N GLU A 35 18.65 14.08 15.19
CA GLU A 35 17.93 12.90 14.73
C GLU A 35 16.73 13.26 13.83
N PHE A 36 16.02 14.34 14.15
CA PHE A 36 14.81 14.74 13.44
C PHE A 36 14.97 16.05 12.66
N PRO A 37 14.42 16.15 11.43
CA PRO A 37 14.34 17.42 10.71
C PRO A 37 13.53 18.48 11.49
N GLU A 38 13.84 19.77 11.33
CA GLU A 38 13.17 20.90 12.03
C GLU A 38 11.64 20.98 11.81
N ASN A 39 11.17 20.39 10.71
CA ASN A 39 9.76 20.32 10.34
C ASN A 39 9.07 19.05 10.87
N THR A 40 9.65 18.41 11.88
CA THR A 40 9.06 17.24 12.54
C THR A 40 8.11 17.68 13.64
N LEU A 41 6.93 17.09 13.64
CA LEU A 41 5.90 17.25 14.65
C LEU A 41 5.60 15.89 15.27
N VAL A 42 4.95 15.92 16.43
CA VAL A 42 4.63 14.74 17.21
C VAL A 42 3.18 14.81 17.64
N LEU A 43 2.41 13.76 17.39
CA LEU A 43 1.03 13.67 17.87
C LEU A 43 0.99 13.40 19.38
N PRO A 44 -0.12 13.78 20.05
CA PRO A 44 -0.42 13.30 21.39
C PRO A 44 -0.45 11.77 21.46
N LEU A 45 -0.31 11.22 22.66
CA LEU A 45 -0.33 9.78 22.89
C LEU A 45 -1.67 9.18 22.44
N SER A 46 -1.62 8.09 21.65
CA SER A 46 -2.84 7.37 21.26
C SER A 46 -3.41 6.52 22.40
N LYS A 47 -4.66 6.03 22.25
CA LYS A 47 -5.26 5.06 23.17
C LYS A 47 -4.40 3.80 23.36
N GLN A 48 -3.58 3.43 22.37
CA GLN A 48 -2.69 2.27 22.44
C GLN A 48 -1.28 2.62 22.98
N ASN A 49 -1.12 3.78 23.62
CA ASN A 49 0.17 4.29 24.09
C ASN A 49 1.25 4.39 22.99
N LYS A 50 0.83 4.56 21.73
CA LYS A 50 1.76 4.80 20.62
C LYS A 50 1.84 6.29 20.34
N ARG A 51 3.04 6.76 20.00
CA ARG A 51 3.31 8.14 19.62
C ARG A 51 3.74 8.18 18.16
N ILE A 52 3.20 9.12 17.40
CA ILE A 52 3.46 9.25 15.96
C ILE A 52 4.24 10.53 15.74
N PHE A 53 5.44 10.38 15.19
CA PHE A 53 6.26 11.47 14.70
C PHE A 53 6.05 11.58 13.20
N TYR A 54 5.87 12.79 12.70
CA TYR A 54 5.68 13.03 11.28
C TYR A 54 6.43 14.28 10.84
N THR A 55 7.12 14.19 9.72
CA THR A 55 7.84 15.31 9.11
C THR A 55 7.04 15.83 7.92
N ILE A 56 6.86 17.14 7.84
CA ILE A 56 6.21 17.77 6.68
C ILE A 56 7.24 18.07 5.60
N LEU A 57 7.00 17.49 4.42
CA LEU A 57 7.71 17.82 3.19
C LEU A 57 6.75 18.56 2.26
N GLU A 58 7.03 19.84 2.01
CA GLU A 58 6.23 20.67 1.10
C GLU A 58 6.82 20.62 -0.31
N LEU A 59 6.01 20.21 -1.29
CA LEU A 59 6.42 20.23 -2.70
C LEU A 59 6.25 21.62 -3.29
N SER A 60 7.17 22.00 -4.17
CA SER A 60 7.16 23.31 -4.84
C SER A 60 7.11 23.15 -6.37
N PRO A 61 6.21 23.87 -7.06
CA PRO A 61 5.14 24.70 -6.50
C PRO A 61 4.02 23.85 -5.88
N LEU A 62 3.27 24.43 -4.95
CA LEU A 62 1.98 23.86 -4.54
C LEU A 62 0.97 23.98 -5.69
N LEU A 63 0.11 22.97 -5.85
CA LEU A 63 -0.80 22.87 -6.98
C LEU A 63 -2.24 22.79 -6.52
N ASP A 64 -3.12 23.45 -7.26
CA ASP A 64 -4.51 23.05 -7.35
C ASP A 64 -4.57 21.73 -8.11
N SER A 65 -5.30 20.75 -7.56
CA SER A 65 -5.35 19.39 -8.10
C SER A 65 -5.90 19.31 -9.53
N SER A 66 -6.69 20.29 -9.96
CA SER A 66 -7.19 20.39 -11.35
C SER A 66 -6.08 20.63 -12.39
N ASN A 67 -4.92 21.14 -11.96
CA ASN A 67 -3.76 21.39 -12.82
C ASN A 67 -2.74 20.25 -12.80
N MET A 68 -2.99 19.17 -12.05
CA MET A 68 -2.04 18.08 -11.91
C MET A 68 -2.00 17.19 -13.15
N THR A 69 -0.79 16.74 -13.46
CA THR A 69 -0.50 15.88 -14.61
C THR A 69 0.21 14.60 -14.18
N PRO A 70 0.43 13.63 -15.09
CA PRO A 70 1.23 12.45 -14.77
C PRO A 70 2.67 12.76 -14.30
N ASP A 71 3.25 13.90 -14.68
CA ASP A 71 4.57 14.29 -14.15
C ASP A 71 4.52 14.63 -12.67
N ASP A 72 3.42 15.22 -12.20
CA ASP A 72 3.26 15.57 -10.80
C ASP A 72 3.03 14.32 -9.95
N TRP A 73 2.28 13.34 -10.48
CA TRP A 73 2.21 12.01 -9.87
C TRP A 73 3.59 11.35 -9.78
N ALA A 74 4.40 11.45 -10.84
CA ALA A 74 5.77 10.93 -10.85
C ALA A 74 6.68 11.62 -9.82
N LYS A 75 6.54 12.93 -9.61
CA LYS A 75 7.26 13.65 -8.55
C LYS A 75 6.89 13.12 -7.17
N ILE A 76 5.59 12.94 -6.89
CA ILE A 76 5.12 12.37 -5.62
C ILE A 76 5.69 10.97 -5.42
N ALA A 77 5.56 10.10 -6.43
CA ALA A 77 6.04 8.72 -6.35
C ALA A 77 7.55 8.65 -6.09
N LYS A 78 8.36 9.46 -6.80
CA LYS A 78 9.81 9.55 -6.53
C LYS A 78 10.13 9.99 -5.12
N LYS A 79 9.36 10.94 -4.56
CA LYS A 79 9.55 11.37 -3.17
C LYS A 79 9.23 10.26 -2.16
N LEU A 80 8.22 9.43 -2.45
CA LEU A 80 7.97 8.21 -1.67
C LEU A 80 9.16 7.25 -1.74
N GLU A 81 9.72 7.02 -2.94
CA GLU A 81 10.88 6.15 -3.14
C GLU A 81 12.13 6.63 -2.38
N GLU A 82 12.46 7.92 -2.50
CA GLU A 82 13.60 8.54 -1.81
C GLU A 82 13.54 8.38 -0.29
N HIS A 83 12.34 8.42 0.28
CA HIS A 83 12.13 8.39 1.73
C HIS A 83 11.59 7.05 2.24
N TYR A 84 11.50 6.05 1.37
CA TYR A 84 10.78 4.80 1.65
C TYR A 84 11.38 4.04 2.83
N GLU A 85 12.69 4.02 2.97
CA GLU A 85 13.37 3.32 4.08
C GLU A 85 13.35 4.12 5.39
N LYS A 86 13.15 5.44 5.32
CA LYS A 86 13.23 6.32 6.49
C LYS A 86 11.94 6.37 7.31
N TYR A 87 10.78 6.21 6.68
CA TYR A 87 9.48 6.38 7.33
C TYR A 87 8.63 5.12 7.28
N ASP A 88 7.83 4.87 8.32
CA ASP A 88 6.95 3.69 8.42
C ASP A 88 5.70 3.78 7.53
N GLY A 89 5.27 4.98 7.19
CA GLY A 89 4.10 5.26 6.36
C GLY A 89 4.10 6.69 5.83
N PHE A 90 3.18 6.98 4.92
CA PHE A 90 3.14 8.25 4.19
C PHE A 90 1.73 8.82 4.18
N VAL A 91 1.63 10.14 4.36
CA VAL A 91 0.39 10.91 4.15
C VAL A 91 0.64 11.94 3.05
N ILE A 92 -0.23 11.98 2.06
CA ILE A 92 -0.17 12.90 0.93
C ILE A 92 -1.36 13.85 1.03
N LEU A 93 -1.08 15.12 1.31
CA LEU A 93 -2.08 16.19 1.25
C LEU A 93 -2.34 16.55 -0.20
N HIS A 94 -3.59 16.47 -0.63
CA HIS A 94 -3.98 16.62 -2.03
C HIS A 94 -5.32 17.36 -2.16
N GLY A 95 -5.47 18.14 -3.23
CA GLY A 95 -6.76 18.76 -3.56
C GLY A 95 -7.81 17.71 -3.94
N THR A 96 -9.09 17.94 -3.63
CA THR A 96 -10.11 16.89 -3.75
C THR A 96 -10.50 16.59 -5.19
N ASP A 97 -10.37 17.53 -6.13
CA ASP A 97 -10.93 17.41 -7.48
C ASP A 97 -10.37 16.26 -8.30
N THR A 98 -9.06 16.01 -8.22
CA THR A 98 -8.41 14.91 -8.95
C THR A 98 -7.79 13.86 -8.03
N MET A 99 -8.12 13.88 -6.74
CA MET A 99 -7.54 12.97 -5.74
C MET A 99 -7.74 11.49 -6.10
N ALA A 100 -8.89 11.12 -6.65
CA ALA A 100 -9.17 9.76 -7.10
C ALA A 100 -8.25 9.31 -8.26
N TYR A 101 -7.93 10.21 -9.19
CA TYR A 101 -6.95 9.95 -10.25
C TYR A 101 -5.54 9.77 -9.68
N THR A 102 -5.10 10.65 -8.78
CA THR A 102 -3.77 10.54 -8.16
C THR A 102 -3.65 9.27 -7.31
N ALA A 103 -4.67 8.94 -6.52
CA ALA A 103 -4.70 7.71 -5.73
C ALA A 103 -4.63 6.47 -6.63
N SER A 104 -5.35 6.48 -7.76
CA SER A 104 -5.32 5.41 -8.75
C SER A 104 -3.96 5.31 -9.44
N ALA A 105 -3.39 6.42 -9.90
CA ALA A 105 -2.08 6.47 -10.55
C ALA A 105 -0.98 5.96 -9.63
N LEU A 106 -0.90 6.49 -8.41
CA LEU A 106 0.08 6.05 -7.42
C LEU A 106 -0.07 4.57 -7.08
N SER A 107 -1.29 4.02 -7.07
CA SER A 107 -1.49 2.57 -6.86
C SER A 107 -0.76 1.72 -7.91
N PHE A 108 -0.69 2.16 -9.16
CA PHE A 108 0.03 1.46 -10.22
C PHE A 108 1.53 1.79 -10.23
N MET A 109 1.89 3.06 -10.03
CA MET A 109 3.27 3.55 -10.03
C MET A 109 4.10 2.97 -8.87
N CYS A 110 3.50 2.80 -7.70
CA CYS A 110 4.12 2.26 -6.48
C CYS A 110 4.06 0.73 -6.50
N GLU A 111 4.99 0.08 -7.19
CA GLU A 111 4.98 -1.38 -7.32
C GLU A 111 5.58 -2.06 -6.09
N ASN A 112 5.00 -3.20 -5.70
CA ASN A 112 5.39 -3.97 -4.51
C ASN A 112 5.37 -3.11 -3.24
N LEU A 113 4.39 -2.20 -3.13
CA LEU A 113 4.17 -1.39 -1.95
C LEU A 113 3.93 -2.30 -0.73
N GLY A 114 4.62 -2.02 0.36
CA GLY A 114 4.51 -2.76 1.63
C GLY A 114 4.17 -1.87 2.83
N LYS A 115 4.14 -0.55 2.65
CA LYS A 115 3.84 0.45 3.67
C LYS A 115 2.54 1.19 3.34
N THR A 116 1.94 1.79 4.34
CA THR A 116 0.69 2.55 4.20
C THR A 116 0.93 3.90 3.56
N VAL A 117 0.27 4.18 2.44
CA VAL A 117 0.28 5.50 1.78
C VAL A 117 -1.14 6.03 1.77
N VAL A 118 -1.41 7.14 2.44
CA VAL A 118 -2.76 7.70 2.59
C VAL A 118 -2.86 9.06 1.91
N LEU A 119 -3.68 9.18 0.87
CA LEU A 119 -4.11 10.47 0.36
C LEU A 119 -5.22 11.02 1.24
N THR A 120 -5.15 12.32 1.53
CA THR A 120 -6.20 13.03 2.25
C THR A 120 -6.23 14.49 1.82
N GLY A 121 -7.28 15.21 2.20
CA GLY A 121 -7.45 16.62 1.88
C GLY A 121 -8.63 17.20 2.65
N SER A 122 -9.18 18.29 2.15
CA SER A 122 -10.35 18.92 2.76
C SER A 122 -11.19 19.67 1.74
N GLN A 123 -12.48 19.82 2.03
CA GLN A 123 -13.35 20.74 1.30
C GLN A 123 -13.16 22.18 1.76
N VAL A 124 -12.86 22.37 3.04
CA VAL A 124 -12.60 23.69 3.63
C VAL A 124 -11.15 23.75 4.13
N PRO A 125 -10.40 24.84 3.91
CA PRO A 125 -9.03 24.96 4.39
C PRO A 125 -8.91 24.72 5.90
N ILE A 126 -7.83 24.05 6.31
CA ILE A 126 -7.58 23.67 7.72
C ILE A 126 -7.50 24.88 8.69
N TYR A 127 -7.26 26.07 8.14
CA TYR A 127 -7.14 27.33 8.86
C TYR A 127 -8.50 27.92 9.27
N GLU A 128 -9.58 27.53 8.61
CA GLU A 128 -10.93 28.03 8.92
C GLU A 128 -11.46 27.44 10.22
N LEU A 129 -12.40 28.13 10.87
CA LEU A 129 -12.98 27.68 12.14
C LEU A 129 -13.69 26.33 11.99
N GLN A 130 -14.61 26.25 11.01
CA GLN A 130 -15.33 25.03 10.66
C GLN A 130 -14.71 24.42 9.41
N ASN A 131 -13.99 23.32 9.57
CA ASN A 131 -13.36 22.61 8.47
C ASN A 131 -13.30 21.11 8.74
N ASP A 132 -13.16 20.34 7.67
CA ASP A 132 -12.96 18.88 7.68
C ASP A 132 -11.48 18.48 7.63
N GLY A 133 -10.57 19.41 7.28
CA GLY A 133 -9.15 19.12 7.09
C GLY A 133 -8.41 18.69 8.37
N ARG A 134 -8.85 19.18 9.53
CA ARG A 134 -8.30 18.80 10.84
C ARG A 134 -8.47 17.32 11.13
N ASP A 135 -9.72 16.84 11.04
CA ASP A 135 -10.06 15.44 11.31
C ASP A 135 -9.54 14.50 10.22
N ASN A 136 -9.60 14.94 8.96
CA ASN A 136 -9.07 14.18 7.82
C ASN A 136 -7.54 13.98 7.91
N LEU A 137 -6.78 15.00 8.31
CA LEU A 137 -5.33 14.88 8.50
C LEU A 137 -4.99 14.01 9.71
N LEU A 138 -5.63 14.24 10.86
CA LEU A 138 -5.41 13.44 12.06
C LEU A 138 -5.69 11.95 11.79
N GLY A 139 -6.84 11.63 11.18
CA GLY A 139 -7.19 10.27 10.84
C GLY A 139 -6.23 9.63 9.85
N ALA A 140 -5.77 10.36 8.82
CA ALA A 140 -4.76 9.84 7.89
C ALA A 140 -3.43 9.53 8.57
N LEU A 141 -2.96 10.39 9.49
CA LEU A 141 -1.74 10.16 10.27
C LEU A 141 -1.89 8.95 11.20
N LEU A 142 -3.04 8.78 11.85
CA LEU A 142 -3.33 7.60 12.67
C LEU A 142 -3.32 6.31 11.83
N MET A 143 -3.94 6.32 10.64
CA MET A 143 -3.94 5.17 9.74
C MET A 143 -2.52 4.80 9.28
N ALA A 144 -1.75 5.79 8.83
CA ALA A 144 -0.39 5.57 8.32
C ALA A 144 0.62 5.21 9.42
N GLY A 145 0.47 5.77 10.63
CA GLY A 145 1.41 5.60 11.73
C GLY A 145 1.15 4.39 12.63
N GLN A 146 -0.06 3.82 12.62
CA GLN A 146 -0.42 2.69 13.51
C GLN A 146 -0.55 1.36 12.80
N PHE A 147 -0.84 1.35 11.49
CA PHE A 147 -1.18 0.15 10.75
C PHE A 147 -0.33 0.00 9.51
N VAL A 148 -0.02 -1.26 9.17
CA VAL A 148 0.69 -1.63 7.93
C VAL A 148 -0.35 -2.16 6.94
N ILE A 149 -0.98 -1.23 6.21
CA ILE A 149 -1.92 -1.49 5.12
C ILE A 149 -1.14 -1.21 3.83
N PRO A 150 -0.60 -2.22 3.13
CA PRO A 150 0.37 -2.06 2.04
C PRO A 150 -0.28 -1.59 0.73
N GLU A 151 -1.00 -0.49 0.79
CA GLU A 151 -1.81 0.06 -0.29
C GLU A 151 -1.72 1.59 -0.34
N VAL A 152 -1.96 2.12 -1.55
CA VAL A 152 -2.33 3.52 -1.70
C VAL A 152 -3.81 3.64 -1.36
N CYS A 153 -4.09 4.38 -0.30
CA CYS A 153 -5.40 4.58 0.28
C CYS A 153 -5.86 6.02 0.14
N LEU A 154 -7.15 6.25 0.32
CA LEU A 154 -7.74 7.58 0.46
C LEU A 154 -8.52 7.62 1.77
N TYR A 155 -8.19 8.54 2.66
CA TYR A 155 -8.90 8.75 3.92
C TYR A 155 -9.75 10.01 3.85
N PHE A 156 -11.05 9.86 4.08
CA PHE A 156 -11.98 10.99 4.12
C PHE A 156 -13.21 10.62 4.94
N TYR A 157 -13.72 11.57 5.72
CA TYR A 157 -14.98 11.40 6.46
C TYR A 157 -15.04 10.08 7.27
N ASN A 158 -14.02 9.88 8.12
CA ASN A 158 -13.88 8.73 9.01
C ASN A 158 -13.78 7.36 8.34
N LYS A 159 -13.45 7.32 7.04
CA LYS A 159 -13.32 6.08 6.27
C LYS A 159 -12.00 6.05 5.52
N LEU A 160 -11.36 4.89 5.55
CA LEU A 160 -10.20 4.58 4.71
C LEU A 160 -10.65 3.72 3.54
N TYR A 161 -10.42 4.19 2.32
CA TYR A 161 -10.75 3.47 1.09
C TYR A 161 -9.49 3.02 0.37
N ARG A 162 -9.59 1.94 -0.42
CA ARG A 162 -8.58 1.61 -1.43
C ARG A 162 -8.57 2.72 -2.49
N GLY A 163 -7.42 3.34 -2.72
CA GLY A 163 -7.30 4.53 -3.57
C GLY A 163 -7.83 4.34 -4.99
N ASN A 164 -7.46 3.23 -5.65
CA ASN A 164 -7.92 2.87 -6.99
C ASN A 164 -9.35 2.28 -7.07
N ARG A 165 -10.16 2.46 -6.01
CA ARG A 165 -11.59 2.11 -5.99
C ARG A 165 -12.48 3.31 -5.71
N VAL A 166 -11.89 4.49 -5.51
CA VAL A 166 -12.61 5.70 -5.12
C VAL A 166 -12.95 6.56 -6.34
N THR A 167 -14.12 7.21 -6.26
CA THR A 167 -14.53 8.33 -7.12
C THR A 167 -15.05 9.47 -6.24
N LYS A 168 -14.85 10.72 -6.67
CA LYS A 168 -15.51 11.89 -6.03
C LYS A 168 -16.99 11.88 -6.44
N VAL A 169 -17.90 11.97 -5.47
CA VAL A 169 -19.35 11.88 -5.70
C VAL A 169 -20.10 13.14 -5.27
N ASP A 170 -19.48 13.98 -4.44
CA ASP A 170 -20.09 15.22 -3.95
C ASP A 170 -19.04 16.35 -3.93
N ALA A 171 -19.45 17.54 -4.36
CA ALA A 171 -18.61 18.72 -4.47
C ALA A 171 -18.73 19.66 -3.25
N GLY A 172 -19.77 19.54 -2.43
CA GLY A 172 -20.03 20.43 -1.28
C GLY A 172 -20.05 19.71 0.07
N SER A 173 -20.36 18.41 0.10
CA SER A 173 -20.39 17.62 1.32
C SER A 173 -18.98 17.25 1.80
N PHE A 174 -18.79 17.20 3.13
CA PHE A 174 -17.60 16.58 3.74
C PHE A 174 -17.52 15.08 3.46
N ASN A 175 -18.62 14.41 3.12
CA ASN A 175 -18.59 13.04 2.62
C ASN A 175 -18.44 13.02 1.08
N ALA A 176 -17.30 13.51 0.61
CA ALA A 176 -17.07 13.84 -0.80
C ALA A 176 -16.78 12.64 -1.71
N PHE A 177 -16.34 11.52 -1.13
CA PHE A 177 -15.81 10.37 -1.86
C PHE A 177 -16.61 9.10 -1.57
N SER A 178 -16.65 8.21 -2.57
CA SER A 178 -17.28 6.89 -2.43
C SER A 178 -16.42 5.81 -3.08
N SER A 179 -16.46 4.61 -2.51
CA SER A 179 -15.93 3.38 -3.12
C SER A 179 -17.12 2.46 -3.45
N PRO A 180 -17.67 2.54 -4.68
CA PRO A 180 -18.99 1.98 -4.97
C PRO A 180 -19.02 0.44 -5.08
N ASN A 181 -17.89 -0.17 -5.47
CA ASN A 181 -17.78 -1.60 -5.74
C ASN A 181 -16.90 -2.35 -4.73
N LEU A 182 -16.31 -1.66 -3.75
CA LEU A 182 -15.53 -2.26 -2.67
C LEU A 182 -15.85 -1.54 -1.35
N PRO A 183 -16.13 -2.24 -0.23
CA PRO A 183 -16.32 -1.59 1.06
C PRO A 183 -15.03 -0.86 1.51
N PRO A 184 -15.13 0.11 2.44
CA PRO A 184 -13.97 0.72 3.07
C PRO A 184 -13.01 -0.33 3.63
N LEU A 185 -11.71 -0.06 3.56
CA LEU A 185 -10.66 -0.86 4.20
C LEU A 185 -10.68 -0.68 5.72
N ALA A 186 -11.05 0.51 6.19
CA ALA A 186 -11.25 0.76 7.61
C ALA A 186 -12.35 1.80 7.86
N ASN A 187 -13.01 1.68 9.02
CA ASN A 187 -13.89 2.70 9.57
C ASN A 187 -13.29 3.20 10.89
N ALA A 188 -13.17 4.51 11.03
CA ALA A 188 -12.69 5.20 12.22
C ALA A 188 -13.88 5.76 13.01
N GLU A 189 -14.54 4.89 13.77
CA GLU A 189 -15.66 5.27 14.64
C GLU A 189 -15.17 5.47 16.08
N VAL A 190 -15.86 4.92 17.08
CA VAL A 190 -15.36 4.90 18.48
C VAL A 190 -13.98 4.22 18.56
N ASP A 191 -13.84 3.15 17.78
CA ASP A 191 -12.63 2.39 17.57
C ASP A 191 -12.33 2.29 16.06
N ILE A 192 -11.05 2.16 15.72
CA ILE A 192 -10.62 1.93 14.34
C ILE A 192 -10.72 0.45 14.03
N THR A 193 -11.62 0.09 13.10
CA THR A 193 -11.80 -1.29 12.65
C THR A 193 -11.30 -1.45 11.23
N ILE A 194 -10.35 -2.36 11.00
CA ILE A 194 -9.77 -2.67 9.69
C ILE A 194 -10.36 -3.98 9.17
N ASN A 195 -10.81 -3.95 7.92
CA ASN A 195 -11.22 -5.15 7.21
C ASN A 195 -9.99 -5.81 6.55
N TRP A 196 -9.24 -6.61 7.31
CA TRP A 196 -8.00 -7.22 6.84
C TRP A 196 -8.16 -8.21 5.68
N GLU A 197 -9.37 -8.75 5.48
CA GLU A 197 -9.70 -9.63 4.37
C GLU A 197 -9.77 -8.88 3.03
N THR A 198 -10.18 -7.62 3.05
CA THR A 198 -10.27 -6.81 1.83
C THR A 198 -8.93 -6.19 1.47
N VAL A 199 -8.02 -6.01 2.44
CA VAL A 199 -6.66 -5.48 2.22
C VAL A 199 -5.91 -6.34 1.20
N TRP A 200 -5.48 -5.70 0.12
CA TRP A 200 -4.72 -6.28 -0.97
C TRP A 200 -3.25 -6.34 -0.58
N ARG A 201 -2.59 -7.45 -0.92
CA ARG A 201 -1.17 -7.67 -0.65
C ARG A 201 -0.52 -8.16 -1.93
N ALA A 202 0.65 -7.62 -2.24
CA ALA A 202 1.41 -8.07 -3.39
C ALA A 202 2.04 -9.44 -3.06
N ASN A 203 1.67 -10.47 -3.82
CA ASN A 203 2.25 -11.82 -3.72
C ASN A 203 3.62 -11.85 -4.43
N THR A 204 4.62 -11.20 -3.84
CA THR A 204 5.91 -10.95 -4.48
C THR A 204 7.05 -10.93 -3.47
N LYS A 205 8.24 -11.33 -3.92
CA LYS A 205 9.51 -11.17 -3.18
C LYS A 205 10.29 -9.93 -3.63
N LYS A 206 9.74 -9.14 -4.55
CA LYS A 206 10.43 -7.96 -5.09
C LYS A 206 10.30 -6.80 -4.11
N LYS A 207 11.41 -6.08 -3.91
CA LYS A 207 11.43 -4.81 -3.19
C LYS A 207 10.50 -3.79 -3.84
N PHE A 208 10.01 -2.86 -3.02
CA PHE A 208 9.33 -1.65 -3.47
C PHE A 208 10.11 -0.93 -4.57
N ARG A 209 9.42 -0.49 -5.62
CA ARG A 209 10.00 0.31 -6.71
C ARG A 209 8.97 1.25 -7.30
N VAL A 210 9.43 2.35 -7.85
CA VAL A 210 8.55 3.31 -8.52
C VAL A 210 8.69 3.27 -10.04
N HIS A 211 7.54 3.16 -10.72
CA HIS A 211 7.42 3.29 -12.16
C HIS A 211 6.86 4.67 -12.51
N THR A 212 7.71 5.58 -13.01
CA THR A 212 7.30 6.97 -13.27
C THR A 212 6.75 7.23 -14.66
N ASN A 213 7.00 6.36 -15.63
CA ASN A 213 6.58 6.60 -16.99
C ASN A 213 5.09 6.28 -17.16
N MET A 214 4.29 7.25 -17.58
CA MET A 214 2.85 7.07 -17.79
C MET A 214 2.53 7.50 -19.22
N ASN A 215 1.82 6.65 -19.98
CA ASN A 215 1.46 6.98 -21.35
C ASN A 215 0.41 8.11 -21.37
N ARG A 216 0.73 9.22 -22.04
CA ARG A 216 -0.14 10.41 -22.13
C ARG A 216 -1.16 10.34 -23.25
N ASN A 217 -0.96 9.43 -24.21
CA ASN A 217 -1.82 9.26 -25.38
C ASN A 217 -3.04 8.39 -25.03
N VAL A 218 -3.67 8.69 -23.90
CA VAL A 218 -4.88 8.03 -23.41
C VAL A 218 -6.03 9.01 -23.26
N GLY A 219 -7.26 8.54 -23.40
CA GLY A 219 -8.44 9.38 -23.24
C GLY A 219 -9.64 8.66 -22.63
N LEU A 220 -10.62 9.43 -22.16
CA LEU A 220 -11.89 8.92 -21.66
C LEU A 220 -13.00 9.40 -22.60
N LEU A 221 -13.71 8.45 -23.21
CA LEU A 221 -14.82 8.70 -24.13
C LEU A 221 -16.12 8.21 -23.53
N ARG A 222 -16.97 9.14 -23.11
CA ARG A 222 -18.31 8.84 -22.63
C ARG A 222 -19.30 8.81 -23.79
N ILE A 223 -19.97 7.67 -24.01
CA ILE A 223 -21.01 7.60 -25.04
C ILE A 223 -22.33 8.21 -24.52
N PHE A 224 -23.08 8.88 -25.38
CA PHE A 224 -24.40 9.43 -25.07
C PHE A 224 -25.35 9.19 -26.26
N PRO A 225 -26.67 9.11 -26.03
CA PRO A 225 -27.62 8.89 -27.12
C PRO A 225 -27.43 9.93 -28.23
N GLY A 226 -27.17 9.48 -29.45
CA GLY A 226 -26.93 10.36 -30.59
C GLY A 226 -25.46 10.71 -30.88
N ILE A 227 -24.49 10.16 -30.15
CA ILE A 227 -23.07 10.30 -30.50
C ILE A 227 -22.82 9.86 -31.96
N THR A 228 -22.09 10.67 -32.71
CA THR A 228 -21.86 10.46 -34.14
C THR A 228 -20.60 9.64 -34.38
N ALA A 229 -20.58 8.85 -35.46
CA ALA A 229 -19.36 8.13 -35.86
C ALA A 229 -18.21 9.08 -36.21
N ALA A 230 -18.51 10.29 -36.70
CA ALA A 230 -17.51 11.33 -36.93
C ALA A 230 -16.82 11.78 -35.63
N ALA A 231 -17.57 11.97 -34.54
CA ALA A 231 -17.00 12.32 -33.24
C ALA A 231 -16.12 11.20 -32.68
N VAL A 232 -16.60 9.95 -32.74
CA VAL A 232 -15.83 8.77 -32.32
C VAL A 232 -14.54 8.62 -33.13
N LYS A 233 -14.64 8.78 -34.47
CA LYS A 233 -13.49 8.75 -35.37
C LYS A 233 -12.47 9.82 -35.02
N ALA A 234 -12.92 11.06 -34.78
CA ALA A 234 -12.04 12.18 -34.43
C ALA A 234 -11.32 11.93 -33.11
N PHE A 235 -12.03 11.40 -32.10
CA PHE A 235 -11.47 11.06 -30.79
C PHE A 235 -10.41 9.96 -30.88
N LEU A 236 -10.57 8.99 -31.80
CA LEU A 236 -9.67 7.84 -31.97
C LEU A 236 -8.54 8.08 -32.99
N GLN A 237 -8.31 9.32 -33.43
CA GLN A 237 -7.19 9.63 -34.32
C GLN A 237 -5.85 9.57 -33.57
N PRO A 238 -4.74 9.28 -34.27
CA PRO A 238 -3.40 9.47 -33.73
C PRO A 238 -3.24 10.89 -33.14
N PRO A 239 -2.52 11.04 -32.01
CA PRO A 239 -1.61 10.07 -31.40
C PRO A 239 -2.24 9.11 -30.39
N ILE A 240 -3.58 9.03 -30.24
CA ILE A 240 -4.23 8.18 -29.23
C ILE A 240 -3.82 6.69 -29.38
N GLU A 241 -3.35 6.12 -28.28
CA GLU A 241 -2.91 4.72 -28.17
C GLU A 241 -3.88 3.88 -27.33
N GLY A 242 -4.71 4.51 -26.50
CA GLY A 242 -5.80 3.81 -25.84
C GLY A 242 -6.89 4.73 -25.29
N ILE A 243 -8.07 4.17 -25.07
CA ILE A 243 -9.17 4.89 -24.45
C ILE A 243 -9.91 4.05 -23.40
N VAL A 244 -10.48 4.73 -22.41
CA VAL A 244 -11.57 4.22 -21.59
C VAL A 244 -12.88 4.64 -22.24
N LEU A 245 -13.67 3.68 -22.70
CA LEU A 245 -15.00 3.87 -23.26
C LEU A 245 -16.03 3.70 -22.13
N GLU A 246 -16.68 4.78 -21.69
CA GLU A 246 -17.75 4.68 -20.71
C GLU A 246 -19.09 4.39 -21.40
N THR A 247 -19.65 3.21 -21.16
CA THR A 247 -20.88 2.68 -21.80
C THR A 247 -22.05 2.54 -20.83
N TYR A 248 -23.24 2.18 -21.35
CA TYR A 248 -24.46 2.15 -20.55
C TYR A 248 -24.61 0.87 -19.73
N GLY A 249 -25.17 0.99 -18.51
CA GLY A 249 -25.64 -0.16 -17.74
C GLY A 249 -24.56 -1.20 -17.50
N SER A 250 -24.77 -2.43 -17.95
CA SER A 250 -23.84 -3.55 -17.80
C SER A 250 -22.70 -3.57 -18.84
N GLY A 251 -22.43 -2.44 -19.51
CA GLY A 251 -21.35 -2.34 -20.50
C GLY A 251 -21.82 -2.25 -21.96
N ASN A 252 -23.01 -1.73 -22.20
CA ASN A 252 -23.69 -1.79 -23.50
C ASN A 252 -23.46 -0.54 -24.35
N ALA A 253 -23.24 -0.73 -25.65
CA ALA A 253 -23.24 0.32 -26.67
C ALA A 253 -24.27 0.00 -27.78
N PRO A 254 -24.63 0.98 -28.63
CA PRO A 254 -25.53 0.75 -29.76
C PRO A 254 -25.00 -0.33 -30.71
N ASP A 255 -25.62 -1.52 -30.70
CA ASP A 255 -25.22 -2.70 -31.47
C ASP A 255 -25.75 -2.69 -32.92
N LYS A 256 -26.80 -1.92 -33.19
CA LYS A 256 -27.35 -1.70 -34.55
C LYS A 256 -26.66 -0.59 -35.33
N ARG A 257 -25.64 0.05 -34.75
CA ARG A 257 -24.88 1.16 -35.35
C ARG A 257 -23.54 0.66 -35.89
N GLU A 258 -23.57 -0.01 -37.04
CA GLU A 258 -22.35 -0.54 -37.67
C GLU A 258 -21.35 0.57 -38.01
N ASP A 259 -21.81 1.79 -38.25
CA ASP A 259 -20.94 2.96 -38.43
C ASP A 259 -20.08 3.24 -37.18
N LEU A 260 -20.63 3.10 -35.96
CA LEU A 260 -19.89 3.25 -34.70
C LEU A 260 -18.96 2.05 -34.46
N LEU A 261 -19.49 0.84 -34.60
CA LEU A 261 -18.73 -0.40 -34.41
C LEU A 261 -17.54 -0.49 -35.38
N ALA A 262 -17.71 -0.01 -36.62
CA ALA A 262 -16.64 0.04 -37.61
C ALA A 262 -15.51 0.99 -37.19
N GLU A 263 -15.79 2.15 -36.57
CA GLU A 263 -14.75 3.05 -36.08
C GLU A 263 -13.96 2.46 -34.90
N LEU A 264 -14.64 1.77 -33.98
CA LEU A 264 -13.97 1.02 -32.89
C LEU A 264 -13.09 -0.11 -33.46
N ARG A 265 -13.62 -0.89 -34.42
CA ARG A 265 -12.88 -1.97 -35.10
C ARG A 265 -11.66 -1.44 -35.86
N LYS A 266 -11.79 -0.28 -36.52
CA LYS A 266 -10.65 0.39 -37.19
C LYS A 266 -9.59 0.83 -36.19
N ALA A 267 -9.98 1.37 -35.04
CA ALA A 267 -9.04 1.77 -34.00
C ALA A 267 -8.32 0.55 -33.38
N ALA A 268 -9.05 -0.53 -33.08
CA ALA A 268 -8.46 -1.78 -32.61
C ALA A 268 -7.47 -2.38 -33.63
N LYS A 269 -7.78 -2.32 -34.93
CA LYS A 269 -6.84 -2.71 -36.01
C LYS A 269 -5.59 -1.83 -36.08
N ARG A 270 -5.68 -0.55 -35.68
CA ARG A 270 -4.53 0.34 -35.48
C ARG A 270 -3.82 0.12 -34.14
N GLN A 271 -4.15 -0.95 -33.42
CA GLN A 271 -3.61 -1.28 -32.09
C GLN A 271 -3.95 -0.26 -31.00
N VAL A 272 -5.00 0.55 -31.18
CA VAL A 272 -5.55 1.37 -30.10
C VAL A 272 -6.27 0.45 -29.11
N VAL A 273 -5.87 0.50 -27.84
CA VAL A 273 -6.47 -0.32 -26.78
C VAL A 273 -7.74 0.34 -26.25
N ILE A 274 -8.86 -0.37 -26.25
CA ILE A 274 -10.16 0.17 -25.83
C ILE A 274 -10.65 -0.62 -24.62
N LEU A 275 -10.77 0.04 -23.47
CA LEU A 275 -11.24 -0.53 -22.21
C LEU A 275 -12.65 -0.04 -21.90
N ASN A 276 -13.61 -0.94 -21.70
CA ASN A 276 -15.00 -0.62 -21.45
C ASN A 276 -15.27 -0.49 -19.95
N CYS A 277 -15.71 0.69 -19.52
CA CYS A 277 -16.22 0.95 -18.18
C CYS A 277 -17.71 1.29 -18.24
N THR A 278 -18.44 0.99 -17.17
CA THR A 278 -19.84 1.44 -17.07
C THR A 278 -19.90 2.89 -16.62
N GLN A 279 -20.88 3.63 -17.14
CA GLN A 279 -21.26 4.96 -16.64
C GLN A 279 -21.98 4.90 -15.29
N CYS A 280 -22.46 3.72 -14.88
CA CYS A 280 -23.13 3.54 -13.62
C CYS A 280 -22.12 3.65 -12.47
N LEU A 281 -22.49 4.37 -11.41
CA LEU A 281 -21.63 4.50 -10.22
C LEU A 281 -21.28 3.14 -9.61
N ARG A 282 -22.24 2.20 -9.58
CA ARG A 282 -22.07 0.85 -9.04
C ARG A 282 -22.42 -0.19 -10.08
N GLY A 283 -21.68 -1.31 -10.07
CA GLY A 283 -21.86 -2.42 -10.99
C GLY A 283 -20.58 -2.77 -11.75
N ALA A 284 -20.70 -3.71 -12.67
CA ALA A 284 -19.59 -4.21 -13.47
C ALA A 284 -20.03 -4.37 -14.94
N VAL A 285 -19.09 -4.17 -15.85
CA VAL A 285 -19.22 -4.56 -17.25
C VAL A 285 -19.24 -6.08 -17.34
N LYS A 286 -20.27 -6.63 -17.97
CA LYS A 286 -20.43 -8.08 -18.19
C LYS A 286 -20.63 -8.38 -19.67
N THR A 287 -20.01 -9.44 -20.16
CA THR A 287 -20.12 -9.89 -21.57
C THR A 287 -21.38 -10.72 -21.88
N VAL A 288 -22.30 -10.87 -20.93
CA VAL A 288 -23.44 -11.82 -21.04
C VAL A 288 -24.57 -11.35 -21.99
N TYR A 289 -24.60 -10.06 -22.36
CA TYR A 289 -25.62 -9.52 -23.26
C TYR A 289 -25.10 -9.47 -24.70
N ALA A 290 -26.00 -9.62 -25.69
CA ALA A 290 -25.66 -9.53 -27.12
C ALA A 290 -24.87 -8.26 -27.45
N THR A 291 -25.26 -7.11 -26.89
CA THR A 291 -24.58 -5.81 -27.02
C THR A 291 -23.17 -5.79 -26.42
N GLY A 292 -22.94 -6.49 -25.31
CA GLY A 292 -21.62 -6.60 -24.66
C GLY A 292 -20.69 -7.54 -25.43
N GLN A 293 -21.23 -8.63 -25.97
CA GLN A 293 -20.50 -9.54 -26.85
C GLN A 293 -20.06 -8.83 -28.14
N THR A 294 -20.95 -8.03 -28.75
CA THR A 294 -20.62 -7.23 -29.94
C THR A 294 -19.42 -6.29 -29.73
N LEU A 295 -19.29 -5.69 -28.54
CA LEU A 295 -18.12 -4.86 -28.21
C LEU A 295 -16.84 -5.68 -28.08
N ALA A 296 -16.92 -6.86 -27.44
CA ALA A 296 -15.79 -7.77 -27.34
C ALA A 296 -15.33 -8.23 -28.73
N ASP A 297 -16.26 -8.54 -29.64
CA ASP A 297 -16.01 -8.99 -31.00
C ASP A 297 -15.29 -7.92 -31.86
N VAL A 298 -15.47 -6.62 -31.55
CA VAL A 298 -14.74 -5.53 -32.22
C VAL A 298 -13.42 -5.15 -31.53
N GLY A 299 -13.00 -5.92 -30.51
CA GLY A 299 -11.70 -5.79 -29.85
C GLY A 299 -11.71 -4.97 -28.55
N VAL A 300 -12.88 -4.62 -28.02
CA VAL A 300 -13.01 -3.88 -26.75
C VAL A 300 -12.85 -4.83 -25.55
N ILE A 301 -12.08 -4.40 -24.56
CA ILE A 301 -11.78 -5.17 -23.34
C ILE A 301 -12.80 -4.82 -22.25
N PRO A 302 -13.43 -5.79 -21.56
CA PRO A 302 -14.28 -5.49 -20.42
C PRO A 302 -13.44 -5.01 -19.23
N GLY A 303 -13.74 -3.83 -18.70
CA GLY A 303 -13.07 -3.26 -17.53
C GLY A 303 -13.59 -3.75 -16.18
N GLY A 304 -14.49 -4.73 -16.15
CA GLY A 304 -15.07 -5.25 -14.91
C GLY A 304 -15.80 -4.17 -14.12
N ASP A 305 -15.50 -4.06 -12.83
CA ASP A 305 -16.07 -3.10 -11.88
C ASP A 305 -15.10 -1.94 -11.51
N MET A 306 -14.11 -1.67 -12.36
CA MET A 306 -13.19 -0.54 -12.20
C MET A 306 -13.92 0.80 -12.27
N THR A 307 -13.44 1.78 -11.48
CA THR A 307 -13.82 3.18 -11.69
C THR A 307 -13.15 3.72 -12.96
N PRO A 308 -13.69 4.79 -13.59
CA PRO A 308 -13.05 5.41 -14.74
C PRO A 308 -11.62 5.92 -14.45
N GLU A 309 -11.37 6.43 -13.24
CA GLU A 309 -10.05 6.90 -12.79
C GLU A 309 -9.03 5.76 -12.75
N ALA A 310 -9.42 4.63 -12.16
CA ALA A 310 -8.59 3.42 -12.10
C ALA A 310 -8.35 2.85 -13.50
N ALA A 311 -9.38 2.78 -14.34
CA ALA A 311 -9.28 2.30 -15.70
C ALA A 311 -8.33 3.15 -16.56
N LEU A 312 -8.44 4.49 -16.47
CA LEU A 312 -7.60 5.41 -17.24
C LEU A 312 -6.14 5.35 -16.81
N THR A 313 -5.89 5.32 -15.49
CA THR A 313 -4.53 5.25 -14.94
C THR A 313 -3.90 3.88 -15.17
N LYS A 314 -4.65 2.78 -15.05
CA LYS A 314 -4.20 1.42 -15.41
C LYS A 314 -3.84 1.33 -16.89
N LEU A 315 -4.66 1.92 -17.76
CA LEU A 315 -4.40 1.98 -19.19
C LEU A 315 -3.12 2.76 -19.50
N SER A 316 -2.97 3.95 -18.90
CA SER A 316 -1.76 4.78 -19.03
C SER A 316 -0.50 4.05 -18.57
N TYR A 317 -0.56 3.37 -17.41
CA TYR A 317 0.52 2.56 -16.87
C TYR A 317 0.86 1.38 -17.79
N THR A 318 -0.13 0.60 -18.21
CA THR A 318 0.09 -0.61 -19.03
C THR A 318 0.66 -0.26 -20.41
N LEU A 319 0.16 0.80 -21.05
CA LEU A 319 0.67 1.23 -22.34
C LEU A 319 2.10 1.77 -22.26
N SER A 320 2.53 2.27 -21.10
CA SER A 320 3.89 2.76 -20.88
C SER A 320 4.96 1.65 -20.85
N MET A 321 4.55 0.39 -20.66
CA MET A 321 5.43 -0.78 -20.63
C MET A 321 5.90 -1.13 -22.05
N ARG A 322 7.13 -0.75 -22.40
CA ARG A 322 7.68 -0.91 -23.76
C ARG A 322 8.08 -2.35 -24.11
N ASN A 323 8.33 -3.16 -23.09
CA ASN A 323 8.74 -4.56 -23.23
C ASN A 323 7.57 -5.52 -23.44
N LEU A 324 6.32 -5.04 -23.36
CA LEU A 324 5.12 -5.85 -23.59
C LEU A 324 4.59 -5.64 -25.00
N SER A 325 4.25 -6.75 -25.65
CA SER A 325 3.46 -6.78 -26.88
C SER A 325 2.06 -6.21 -26.68
N TRP A 326 1.36 -5.94 -27.78
CA TRP A 326 -0.01 -5.44 -27.73
C TRP A 326 -0.95 -6.43 -27.04
N GLU A 327 -0.83 -7.72 -27.34
CA GLU A 327 -1.59 -8.80 -26.73
C GLU A 327 -1.33 -8.92 -25.22
N GLU A 328 -0.06 -8.88 -24.78
CA GLU A 328 0.29 -8.91 -23.35
C GLU A 328 -0.28 -7.70 -22.60
N LYS A 329 -0.28 -6.51 -23.21
CA LYS A 329 -0.93 -5.33 -22.62
C LYS A 329 -2.44 -5.51 -22.46
N ARG A 330 -3.11 -6.13 -23.44
CA ARG A 330 -4.55 -6.43 -23.34
C ARG A 330 -4.86 -7.44 -22.24
N GLN A 331 -4.02 -8.46 -22.12
CA GLN A 331 -4.14 -9.45 -21.05
C GLN A 331 -3.97 -8.79 -19.69
N MET A 332 -2.90 -8.00 -19.51
CA MET A 332 -2.61 -7.29 -18.27
C MET A 332 -3.75 -6.33 -17.84
N LEU A 333 -4.45 -5.70 -18.80
CA LEU A 333 -5.61 -4.86 -18.51
C LEU A 333 -6.83 -5.64 -17.99
N SER A 334 -6.91 -6.93 -18.30
CA SER A 334 -7.99 -7.82 -17.87
C SER A 334 -7.72 -8.46 -16.50
N GLU A 335 -6.50 -8.35 -15.98
CA GLU A 335 -6.06 -8.93 -14.71
C GLU A 335 -6.14 -7.91 -13.57
N ASN A 336 -6.44 -8.35 -12.35
CA ASN A 336 -6.39 -7.48 -11.19
C ASN A 336 -4.93 -7.26 -10.74
N LEU A 337 -4.42 -6.03 -10.93
CA LEU A 337 -3.01 -5.72 -10.67
C LEU A 337 -2.77 -5.19 -9.26
N ARG A 338 -3.72 -4.40 -8.74
CA ARG A 338 -3.56 -3.57 -7.53
C ARG A 338 -4.83 -3.52 -6.69
N GLY A 339 -5.72 -4.49 -6.84
CA GLY A 339 -7.00 -4.53 -6.15
C GLY A 339 -8.09 -3.64 -6.77
N GLU A 340 -7.85 -3.06 -7.94
CA GLU A 340 -8.74 -2.10 -8.63
C GLU A 340 -9.98 -2.75 -9.24
N MET A 341 -9.92 -4.06 -9.49
CA MET A 341 -11.01 -4.80 -10.12
C MET A 341 -11.26 -6.14 -9.44
N THR A 342 -12.51 -6.56 -9.43
CA THR A 342 -12.94 -7.85 -8.89
C THR A 342 -12.92 -8.86 -10.03
N VAL A 343 -11.94 -9.78 -10.00
CA VAL A 343 -11.94 -10.92 -10.90
C VAL A 343 -12.85 -11.99 -10.29
N VAL A 344 -13.89 -12.40 -11.01
CA VAL A 344 -14.74 -13.52 -10.58
C VAL A 344 -13.86 -14.78 -10.57
N PRO A 345 -13.63 -15.42 -9.41
CA PRO A 345 -12.88 -16.67 -9.38
C PRO A 345 -13.67 -17.72 -10.16
N THR A 346 -13.03 -18.38 -11.12
CA THR A 346 -13.60 -19.50 -11.88
C THR A 346 -13.67 -20.80 -11.07
N GLY A 347 -13.18 -20.79 -9.82
CA GLY A 347 -13.26 -21.91 -8.88
C GLY A 347 -14.26 -21.66 -7.75
N ALA A 348 -14.80 -22.74 -7.20
CA ALA A 348 -15.55 -22.68 -5.94
C ALA A 348 -14.65 -22.07 -4.87
N LYS A 349 -15.04 -20.93 -4.30
CA LYS A 349 -14.46 -20.47 -3.03
C LYS A 349 -14.79 -21.54 -2.00
N ILE A 350 -13.79 -22.31 -1.58
CA ILE A 350 -13.93 -23.19 -0.41
C ILE A 350 -14.31 -22.27 0.74
N SER A 351 -15.52 -22.43 1.27
CA SER A 351 -15.97 -21.65 2.40
C SER A 351 -15.41 -22.28 3.66
N LEU A 352 -15.08 -21.47 4.67
CA LEU A 352 -14.77 -21.98 6.02
C LEU A 352 -15.93 -22.80 6.60
N ARG A 353 -17.15 -22.55 6.13
CA ARG A 353 -18.31 -23.38 6.44
C ARG A 353 -18.14 -24.82 5.98
N ASP A 354 -17.27 -25.10 5.01
CA ASP A 354 -17.02 -26.44 4.47
C ASP A 354 -15.84 -27.14 5.17
N SER A 355 -15.09 -26.44 6.03
CA SER A 355 -14.02 -27.04 6.82
C SER A 355 -14.58 -27.89 7.95
N LYS A 356 -14.32 -29.20 7.92
CA LYS A 356 -14.73 -30.14 8.98
C LYS A 356 -14.27 -29.71 10.38
N PHE A 357 -13.08 -29.11 10.50
CA PHE A 357 -12.56 -28.62 11.77
C PHE A 357 -13.38 -27.44 12.30
N ILE A 358 -13.65 -26.44 11.46
CA ILE A 358 -14.45 -25.27 11.82
C ILE A 358 -15.91 -25.65 12.09
N GLN A 359 -16.47 -26.60 11.33
CA GLN A 359 -17.81 -27.14 11.60
C GLN A 359 -17.89 -27.83 12.97
N VAL A 360 -16.86 -28.60 13.37
CA VAL A 360 -16.82 -29.23 14.69
C VAL A 360 -16.75 -28.18 15.79
N ILE A 361 -15.90 -27.15 15.64
CA ILE A 361 -15.81 -26.06 16.62
C ILE A 361 -17.12 -25.29 16.70
N ALA A 362 -17.71 -24.94 15.55
CA ALA A 362 -18.99 -24.23 15.48
C ALA A 362 -20.10 -25.03 16.16
N LYS A 363 -20.15 -26.34 15.93
CA LYS A 363 -21.11 -27.24 16.59
C LYS A 363 -20.86 -27.34 18.09
N SER A 364 -19.60 -27.45 18.53
CA SER A 364 -19.23 -27.52 19.94
C SER A 364 -19.50 -26.23 20.71
N LEU A 365 -19.36 -25.07 20.04
CA LEU A 365 -19.62 -23.75 20.62
C LEU A 365 -21.08 -23.29 20.40
N SER A 366 -21.94 -24.13 19.83
CA SER A 366 -23.34 -23.80 19.49
C SER A 366 -23.49 -22.53 18.64
N ILE A 367 -22.52 -22.28 17.75
CA ILE A 367 -22.50 -21.12 16.86
C ILE A 367 -23.67 -21.22 15.89
N SER A 368 -24.49 -20.17 15.84
CA SER A 368 -25.69 -20.11 15.02
C SER A 368 -25.64 -19.03 13.94
N SER A 369 -24.71 -18.09 14.07
CA SER A 369 -24.56 -16.94 13.17
C SER A 369 -23.25 -16.96 12.39
N LYS A 370 -23.20 -16.20 11.29
CA LYS A 370 -21.99 -16.08 10.47
C LYS A 370 -20.93 -15.26 11.20
N GLU A 371 -21.37 -14.26 11.94
CA GLU A 371 -20.57 -13.30 12.70
C GLU A 371 -19.82 -14.00 13.83
N GLU A 372 -20.49 -14.89 14.58
CA GLU A 372 -19.83 -15.73 15.61
C GLU A 372 -18.77 -16.65 14.99
N LEU A 373 -19.04 -17.21 13.80
CA LEU A 373 -18.09 -18.08 13.11
C LEU A 373 -16.84 -17.31 12.66
N GLU A 374 -17.04 -16.10 12.12
CA GLU A 374 -15.94 -15.19 11.75
C GLU A 374 -15.13 -14.79 12.99
N ALA A 375 -15.78 -14.46 14.11
CA ALA A 375 -15.10 -14.12 15.35
C ALA A 375 -14.24 -15.28 15.90
N VAL A 376 -14.75 -16.52 15.88
CA VAL A 376 -14.00 -17.70 16.31
C VAL A 376 -12.82 -17.96 15.39
N ARG A 377 -13.02 -17.83 14.07
CA ARG A 377 -11.95 -17.94 13.10
C ARG A 377 -10.86 -16.91 13.36
N ASP A 378 -11.23 -15.64 13.52
CA ASP A 378 -10.29 -14.53 13.70
C ASP A 378 -9.51 -14.68 15.02
N ALA A 379 -10.10 -15.33 16.02
CA ALA A 379 -9.42 -15.69 17.27
C ALA A 379 -8.46 -16.89 17.13
N LEU A 380 -8.78 -17.89 16.31
CA LEU A 380 -8.03 -19.15 16.22
C LEU A 380 -6.93 -19.16 15.14
N ILE A 381 -7.14 -18.47 14.03
CA ILE A 381 -6.18 -18.48 12.91
C ILE A 381 -4.80 -17.94 13.33
N PRO A 382 -4.68 -16.80 14.04
CA PRO A 382 -3.37 -16.29 14.42
C PRO A 382 -2.52 -17.25 15.26
N PRO A 383 -3.01 -17.82 16.38
CA PRO A 383 -2.21 -18.77 17.15
C PRO A 383 -1.91 -20.06 16.38
N LEU A 384 -2.82 -20.57 15.55
CA LEU A 384 -2.58 -21.76 14.72
C LEU A 384 -1.51 -21.51 13.66
N ALA A 385 -1.59 -20.38 12.96
CA ALA A 385 -0.63 -20.01 11.94
C ALA A 385 0.77 -19.77 12.56
N CYS A 386 0.85 -19.11 13.71
CA CYS A 386 2.12 -18.93 14.42
C CYS A 386 2.69 -20.26 14.95
N ALA A 387 1.84 -21.18 15.43
CA ALA A 387 2.28 -22.52 15.84
C ALA A 387 2.82 -23.36 14.68
N ALA A 388 2.10 -23.37 13.54
CA ALA A 388 2.57 -24.02 12.32
C ALA A 388 3.89 -23.40 11.83
N ALA A 389 4.00 -22.07 11.90
CA ALA A 389 5.23 -21.37 11.53
C ALA A 389 6.42 -21.73 12.41
N LYS A 390 6.20 -21.91 13.71
CA LYS A 390 7.24 -22.37 14.64
C LYS A 390 7.79 -23.75 14.27
N LEU A 391 6.92 -24.65 13.83
CA LEU A 391 7.28 -26.00 13.41
C LEU A 391 7.86 -26.05 11.98
N GLY A 392 7.83 -24.96 11.22
CA GLY A 392 8.22 -24.95 9.81
C GLY A 392 7.21 -25.64 8.89
N ASP A 393 5.96 -25.83 9.34
CA ASP A 393 4.94 -26.61 8.64
C ASP A 393 4.23 -25.78 7.56
N ILE A 394 4.81 -25.78 6.36
CA ILE A 394 4.28 -25.08 5.18
C ILE A 394 2.94 -25.68 4.74
N ASP A 395 2.74 -27.00 4.88
CA ASP A 395 1.52 -27.66 4.40
C ASP A 395 0.31 -27.26 5.26
N THR A 396 0.48 -27.18 6.58
CA THR A 396 -0.57 -26.64 7.46
C THR A 396 -0.87 -25.18 7.15
N LEU A 397 0.14 -24.34 6.90
CA LEU A 397 -0.10 -22.94 6.52
C LEU A 397 -0.77 -22.80 5.16
N ARG A 398 -0.47 -23.69 4.20
CA ARG A 398 -1.18 -23.77 2.91
C ARG A 398 -2.64 -24.14 3.11
N ALA A 399 -2.93 -25.15 3.92
CA ALA A 399 -4.30 -25.53 4.25
C ALA A 399 -5.07 -24.38 4.92
N ILE A 400 -4.44 -23.64 5.84
CA ILE A 400 -5.03 -22.44 6.47
C ILE A 400 -5.37 -21.39 5.40
N ALA A 401 -4.46 -21.11 4.47
CA ALA A 401 -4.67 -20.14 3.39
C ALA A 401 -5.77 -20.58 2.40
N GLU A 402 -5.82 -21.87 2.03
CA GLU A 402 -6.86 -22.44 1.16
C GLU A 402 -8.26 -22.35 1.79
N MET A 403 -8.33 -22.40 3.12
CA MET A 403 -9.55 -22.13 3.89
C MET A 403 -9.82 -20.62 4.05
N GLY A 404 -9.12 -19.72 3.38
CA GLY A 404 -9.32 -18.28 3.48
C GLY A 404 -8.72 -17.64 4.72
N GLY A 405 -7.78 -18.32 5.39
CA GLY A 405 -7.04 -17.77 6.51
C GLY A 405 -5.99 -16.74 6.09
N ASN A 406 -5.95 -15.61 6.81
CA ASN A 406 -4.95 -14.56 6.57
C ASN A 406 -3.61 -14.93 7.22
N LEU A 407 -2.59 -15.26 6.42
CA LEU A 407 -1.23 -15.58 6.92
C LEU A 407 -0.41 -14.36 7.37
N SER A 408 -0.95 -13.15 7.22
CA SER A 408 -0.36 -11.90 7.74
C SER A 408 -0.95 -11.48 9.09
N CYS A 409 -1.73 -12.34 9.74
CA CYS A 409 -2.31 -12.07 11.05
C CYS A 409 -1.23 -12.02 12.15
N GLY A 410 -1.48 -11.25 13.21
CA GLY A 410 -0.64 -11.20 14.41
C GLY A 410 -1.27 -11.97 15.57
N ASP A 411 -0.45 -12.65 16.37
CA ASP A 411 -0.85 -13.24 17.65
C ASP A 411 -1.17 -12.16 18.71
N TYR A 412 -1.40 -12.55 19.96
CA TYR A 412 -1.69 -11.63 21.06
C TYR A 412 -0.53 -10.66 21.37
N ASP A 413 0.69 -10.99 20.96
CA ASP A 413 1.87 -10.13 21.03
C ASP A 413 2.10 -9.34 19.73
N GLY A 414 1.19 -9.45 18.74
CA GLY A 414 1.33 -8.82 17.43
C GLY A 414 2.34 -9.52 16.51
N ARG A 415 2.90 -10.66 16.90
CA ARG A 415 3.85 -11.42 16.07
C ARG A 415 3.09 -12.16 14.98
N THR A 416 3.53 -11.99 13.75
CA THR A 416 2.98 -12.71 12.60
C THR A 416 3.69 -14.05 12.38
N PRO A 417 3.13 -14.97 11.57
CA PRO A 417 3.84 -16.18 11.14
C PRO A 417 5.24 -15.91 10.58
N LEU A 418 5.43 -14.77 9.91
CA LEU A 418 6.73 -14.36 9.37
C LEU A 418 7.73 -14.01 10.48
N HIS A 419 7.29 -13.39 11.57
CA HIS A 419 8.14 -13.13 12.74
C HIS A 419 8.66 -14.43 13.35
N ILE A 420 7.79 -15.43 13.47
CA ILE A 420 8.11 -16.73 14.06
C ILE A 420 9.03 -17.54 13.14
N ALA A 421 8.70 -17.63 11.85
CA ALA A 421 9.55 -18.30 10.87
C ALA A 421 10.95 -17.66 10.79
N ALA A 422 11.02 -16.33 10.91
CA ALA A 422 12.28 -15.61 10.92
C ALA A 422 13.10 -15.83 12.20
N SER A 423 12.46 -15.92 13.37
CA SER A 423 13.14 -16.23 14.63
C SER A 423 13.63 -17.68 14.76
N GLU A 424 13.00 -18.61 14.05
CA GLU A 424 13.38 -20.04 14.06
C GLU A 424 14.30 -20.41 12.89
N GLY A 425 14.51 -19.50 11.94
CA GLY A 425 15.42 -19.70 10.80
C GLY A 425 14.85 -20.56 9.66
N HIS A 426 13.53 -20.75 9.59
CA HIS A 426 12.87 -21.58 8.58
C HIS A 426 12.83 -20.90 7.20
N LEU A 427 13.98 -20.85 6.50
CA LEU A 427 14.11 -20.16 5.21
C LEU A 427 13.04 -20.53 4.16
N PRO A 428 12.73 -21.82 3.90
CA PRO A 428 11.70 -22.17 2.90
C PRO A 428 10.31 -21.65 3.28
N LEU A 429 10.02 -21.60 4.59
CA LEU A 429 8.76 -21.07 5.08
C LEU A 429 8.71 -19.54 4.99
N VAL A 430 9.81 -18.85 5.30
CA VAL A 430 9.93 -17.40 5.09
C VAL A 430 9.66 -17.06 3.63
N GLU A 431 10.27 -17.80 2.70
CA GLU A 431 10.03 -17.62 1.26
C GLU A 431 8.56 -17.82 0.89
N TYR A 432 7.94 -18.90 1.37
CA TYR A 432 6.53 -19.17 1.15
C TYR A 432 5.62 -18.03 1.65
N LEU A 433 5.83 -17.56 2.88
CA LEU A 433 5.04 -16.48 3.48
C LEU A 433 5.17 -15.18 2.69
N LEU A 434 6.37 -14.82 2.24
CA LEU A 434 6.60 -13.63 1.41
C LEU A 434 5.90 -13.75 0.05
N THR A 435 5.99 -14.90 -0.62
CA THR A 435 5.24 -15.14 -1.87
C THR A 435 3.72 -15.16 -1.67
N SER A 436 3.26 -15.37 -0.45
CA SER A 436 1.83 -15.32 -0.05
C SER A 436 1.40 -13.93 0.44
N GLY A 437 2.24 -12.90 0.29
CA GLY A 437 1.91 -11.51 0.60
C GLY A 437 2.16 -11.08 2.05
N ALA A 438 2.91 -11.86 2.85
CA ALA A 438 3.31 -11.43 4.18
C ALA A 438 4.18 -10.17 4.14
N THR A 439 3.87 -9.20 5.00
CA THR A 439 4.63 -7.94 5.08
C THR A 439 5.88 -8.10 5.94
N VAL A 440 7.00 -7.59 5.45
CA VAL A 440 8.27 -7.49 6.19
C VAL A 440 8.29 -6.32 7.18
N TYR A 441 7.29 -5.44 7.13
CA TYR A 441 7.22 -4.20 7.92
C TYR A 441 6.30 -4.32 9.14
N ALA A 442 5.65 -5.48 9.34
CA ALA A 442 4.86 -5.70 10.55
C ALA A 442 5.75 -5.56 11.79
N ARG A 443 5.18 -4.98 12.85
CA ARG A 443 5.83 -4.79 14.14
C ARG A 443 5.02 -5.50 15.22
N ASP A 444 5.69 -6.27 16.05
CA ASP A 444 5.09 -6.85 17.25
C ASP A 444 4.87 -5.79 18.35
N ARG A 445 4.36 -6.19 19.51
CA ARG A 445 4.09 -5.29 20.65
C ARG A 445 5.33 -4.60 21.20
N TYR A 446 6.52 -5.12 20.90
CA TYR A 446 7.82 -4.57 21.30
C TYR A 446 8.45 -3.73 20.19
N GLY A 447 7.77 -3.56 19.05
CA GLY A 447 8.27 -2.82 17.90
C GLY A 447 9.20 -3.63 17.00
N SER A 448 9.44 -4.91 17.29
CA SER A 448 10.35 -5.77 16.53
C SER A 448 9.74 -6.17 15.20
N THR A 449 10.55 -6.16 14.14
CA THR A 449 10.19 -6.65 12.80
C THR A 449 10.66 -8.10 12.60
N PRO A 450 10.20 -8.81 11.54
CA PRO A 450 10.75 -10.11 11.21
C PRO A 450 12.28 -10.08 10.95
N LEU A 451 12.79 -8.97 10.40
CA LEU A 451 14.23 -8.78 10.19
C LEU A 451 14.97 -8.70 11.54
N MET A 452 14.44 -7.95 12.50
CA MET A 452 15.03 -7.86 13.85
C MET A 452 15.04 -9.20 14.57
N ASN A 453 13.99 -10.01 14.41
CA ASN A 453 13.99 -11.38 14.93
C ASN A 453 15.07 -12.25 14.29
N ALA A 454 15.22 -12.21 12.96
CA ALA A 454 16.27 -12.95 12.27
C ALA A 454 17.69 -12.53 12.71
N ILE A 455 17.92 -11.24 12.95
CA ILE A 455 19.20 -10.70 13.46
C ILE A 455 19.48 -11.22 14.86
N LYS A 456 18.50 -11.10 15.77
CA LYS A 456 18.63 -11.50 17.18
C LYS A 456 19.02 -12.98 17.34
N PHE A 457 18.56 -13.83 16.44
CA PHE A 457 18.85 -15.27 16.41
C PHE A 457 19.89 -15.69 15.37
N ARG A 458 20.55 -14.73 14.68
CA ARG A 458 21.67 -14.95 13.74
C ARG A 458 21.32 -15.81 12.52
N HIS A 459 20.09 -15.75 12.03
CA HIS A 459 19.66 -16.52 10.87
C HIS A 459 20.08 -15.84 9.55
N ILE A 460 21.37 -15.92 9.23
CA ILE A 460 22.00 -15.24 8.07
C ILE A 460 21.23 -15.42 6.74
N PRO A 461 20.81 -16.64 6.33
CA PRO A 461 20.09 -16.79 5.06
C PRO A 461 18.74 -16.06 5.04
N VAL A 462 18.06 -16.02 6.20
CA VAL A 462 16.78 -15.32 6.36
C VAL A 462 16.98 -13.80 6.32
N ILE A 463 18.05 -13.29 6.93
CA ILE A 463 18.40 -11.85 6.89
C ILE A 463 18.58 -11.40 5.43
N ASN A 464 19.37 -12.14 4.64
CA ASN A 464 19.58 -11.82 3.23
C ASN A 464 18.27 -11.81 2.44
N LEU A 465 17.43 -12.85 2.58
CA LEU A 465 16.14 -12.92 1.90
C LEU A 465 15.22 -11.75 2.28
N LEU A 466 15.12 -11.43 3.57
CA LEU A 466 14.29 -10.31 4.03
C LEU A 466 14.79 -8.97 3.48
N ARG A 467 16.10 -8.73 3.46
CA ARG A 467 16.71 -7.53 2.87
C ARG A 467 16.45 -7.43 1.36
N GLU A 468 16.57 -8.53 0.62
CA GLU A 468 16.24 -8.60 -0.82
C GLU A 468 14.77 -8.25 -1.09
N THR A 469 13.88 -8.61 -0.17
CA THR A 469 12.45 -8.26 -0.25
C THR A 469 12.10 -6.86 0.27
N GLY A 470 13.10 -6.08 0.71
CA GLY A 470 12.94 -4.68 1.10
C GLY A 470 12.82 -4.41 2.59
N ALA A 471 13.00 -5.42 3.45
CA ALA A 471 13.14 -5.20 4.88
C ALA A 471 14.36 -4.30 5.16
N HIS A 472 14.26 -3.44 6.18
CA HIS A 472 15.34 -2.55 6.59
C HIS A 472 15.23 -2.23 8.07
N LEU A 473 16.34 -1.77 8.65
CA LEU A 473 16.39 -1.25 10.02
C LEU A 473 15.67 0.09 10.07
N SER A 474 14.77 0.26 11.04
CA SER A 474 14.12 1.55 11.31
C SER A 474 15.00 2.45 12.17
N SER A 475 14.69 3.74 12.26
CA SER A 475 15.45 4.67 13.12
C SER A 475 15.52 4.19 14.58
N HIS A 476 14.44 3.63 15.10
CA HIS A 476 14.39 3.03 16.43
C HIS A 476 15.34 1.82 16.58
N ASP A 477 15.50 0.99 15.53
CA ASP A 477 16.43 -0.14 15.59
C ASP A 477 17.91 0.31 15.59
N LEU A 478 18.16 1.55 15.14
CA LEU A 478 19.49 2.16 15.02
C LEU A 478 19.93 2.98 16.24
N GLU A 479 19.03 3.28 17.18
CA GLU A 479 19.31 4.17 18.32
C GLU A 479 20.47 3.63 19.19
N ASP A 480 20.45 2.32 19.47
CA ASP A 480 21.45 1.66 20.32
C ASP A 480 22.48 0.81 19.55
N ILE A 481 22.47 0.89 18.22
CA ILE A 481 23.22 -0.07 17.41
C ILE A 481 24.73 -0.01 17.64
N GLY A 482 25.32 1.18 17.81
CA GLY A 482 26.76 1.31 18.13
C GLY A 482 27.13 0.61 19.43
N THR A 483 26.29 0.74 20.46
CA THR A 483 26.47 0.04 21.74
C THR A 483 26.34 -1.48 21.56
N ILE A 484 25.37 -1.95 20.77
CA ILE A 484 25.17 -3.36 20.47
C ILE A 484 26.39 -3.93 19.73
N LEU A 485 26.87 -3.26 18.68
CA LEU A 485 28.02 -3.68 17.89
C LEU A 485 29.30 -3.72 18.73
N CYS A 486 29.54 -2.72 19.57
CA CYS A 486 30.65 -2.72 20.53
C CYS A 486 30.55 -3.89 21.53
N SER A 487 29.35 -4.20 22.03
CA SER A 487 29.12 -5.33 22.93
C SER A 487 29.39 -6.69 22.26
N LEU A 488 28.92 -6.87 21.02
CA LEU A 488 29.17 -8.08 20.22
C LEU A 488 30.67 -8.25 19.96
N THR A 489 31.34 -7.17 19.61
CA THR A 489 32.80 -7.14 19.41
C THR A 489 33.55 -7.56 20.66
N ALA A 490 33.19 -7.00 21.82
CA ALA A 490 33.83 -7.34 23.09
C ALA A 490 33.66 -8.82 23.46
N LYS A 491 32.53 -9.42 23.08
CA LYS A 491 32.22 -10.84 23.31
C LYS A 491 32.86 -11.79 22.29
N GLY A 492 33.47 -11.29 21.22
CA GLY A 492 33.99 -12.13 20.14
C GLY A 492 32.90 -12.71 19.23
N ASP A 493 31.72 -12.09 19.18
CA ASP A 493 30.54 -12.61 18.49
C ASP A 493 30.51 -12.19 17.02
N MET A 494 31.29 -12.90 16.20
CA MET A 494 31.46 -12.63 14.78
C MET A 494 30.15 -12.81 13.99
N ASP A 495 29.37 -13.85 14.28
CA ASP A 495 28.09 -14.11 13.62
C ASP A 495 27.07 -13.00 13.89
N GLY A 496 27.07 -12.43 15.10
CA GLY A 496 26.26 -11.25 15.42
C GLY A 496 26.63 -10.01 14.66
N LEU A 497 27.92 -9.68 14.62
CA LEU A 497 28.41 -8.55 13.85
C LEU A 497 28.07 -8.72 12.37
N TYR A 498 28.23 -9.93 11.84
CA TYR A 498 27.90 -10.23 10.45
C TYR A 498 26.39 -10.13 10.18
N ALA A 499 25.54 -10.59 11.10
CA ALA A 499 24.08 -10.45 11.00
C ALA A 499 23.64 -8.99 10.92
N TRP A 500 24.18 -8.13 11.79
CA TRP A 500 23.89 -6.69 11.76
C TRP A 500 24.42 -6.01 10.50
N TYR A 501 25.64 -6.34 10.06
CA TYR A 501 26.21 -5.86 8.82
C TYR A 501 25.31 -6.18 7.61
N LEU A 502 24.88 -7.45 7.48
CA LEU A 502 23.98 -7.86 6.39
C LEU A 502 22.61 -7.18 6.47
N ALA A 503 22.15 -6.86 7.68
CA ALA A 503 20.94 -6.09 7.88
C ALA A 503 21.07 -4.61 7.50
N GLY A 504 22.27 -4.14 7.12
CA GLY A 504 22.54 -2.76 6.71
C GLY A 504 22.95 -1.83 7.85
N ALA A 505 23.43 -2.38 8.96
CA ALA A 505 24.00 -1.59 10.06
C ALA A 505 25.29 -0.87 9.62
N ASP A 506 25.47 0.36 10.07
CA ASP A 506 26.75 1.06 9.99
C ASP A 506 27.69 0.52 11.09
N LEU A 507 28.75 -0.17 10.67
CA LEU A 507 29.74 -0.75 11.59
C LEU A 507 30.68 0.29 12.21
N GLU A 508 30.62 1.55 11.77
CA GLU A 508 31.42 2.64 12.33
C GLU A 508 30.68 3.40 13.44
N GLN A 509 29.38 3.15 13.62
CA GLN A 509 28.58 3.85 14.60
C GLN A 509 29.13 3.64 16.03
N THR A 510 29.31 4.76 16.73
CA THR A 510 29.88 4.76 18.07
C THR A 510 28.86 4.36 19.12
N GLY A 511 29.31 3.65 20.15
CA GLY A 511 28.54 3.41 21.35
C GLY A 511 28.45 4.64 22.24
N TYR A 512 27.74 4.51 23.37
CA TYR A 512 27.55 5.59 24.35
C TYR A 512 28.85 6.18 24.93
N ASP A 513 29.95 5.44 24.88
CA ASP A 513 31.27 5.85 25.36
C ASP A 513 32.14 6.51 24.27
N GLY A 514 31.56 6.74 23.09
CA GLY A 514 32.23 7.36 21.94
C GLY A 514 33.17 6.42 21.18
N ARG A 515 33.25 5.14 21.57
CA ARG A 515 34.08 4.16 20.84
C ARG A 515 33.27 3.44 19.78
N ASN A 516 33.91 3.15 18.65
CA ASN A 516 33.32 2.28 17.62
C ASN A 516 33.78 0.82 17.77
N PRO A 517 33.14 -0.13 17.08
CA PRO A 517 33.50 -1.55 17.13
C PRO A 517 34.97 -1.82 16.83
N LEU A 518 35.58 -1.12 15.87
CA LEU A 518 36.99 -1.32 15.49
C LEU A 518 37.94 -1.02 16.66
N GLN A 519 37.74 0.11 17.34
CA GLN A 519 38.52 0.49 18.52
C GLN A 519 38.35 -0.50 19.68
N VAL A 520 37.16 -1.06 19.85
CA VAL A 520 36.90 -2.10 20.87
C VAL A 520 37.64 -3.40 20.52
N ALA A 521 37.63 -3.82 19.24
CA ALA A 521 38.36 -5.00 18.78
C ALA A 521 39.88 -4.85 19.00
N GLU A 522 40.45 -3.67 18.72
CA GLU A 522 41.86 -3.34 18.95
C GLU A 522 42.23 -3.42 20.44
N ALA A 523 41.41 -2.81 21.30
CA ALA A 523 41.69 -2.76 22.74
C ALA A 523 41.64 -4.15 23.40
N ILE A 524 40.77 -5.04 22.92
CA ILE A 524 40.57 -6.38 23.50
C ILE A 524 41.45 -7.44 22.82
N GLY A 525 41.94 -7.17 21.60
CA GLY A 525 42.80 -8.08 20.84
C GLY A 525 42.03 -9.14 20.03
N GLN A 526 40.80 -8.83 19.60
CA GLN A 526 39.94 -9.72 18.79
C GLN A 526 40.37 -9.71 17.31
N LYS A 527 41.41 -10.46 16.95
CA LYS A 527 42.04 -10.42 15.60
C LYS A 527 41.07 -10.71 14.44
N GLU A 528 40.23 -11.73 14.56
CA GLU A 528 39.30 -12.12 13.48
C GLU A 528 38.27 -11.02 13.20
N ILE A 529 37.69 -10.44 14.25
CA ILE A 529 36.73 -9.34 14.13
C ILE A 529 37.42 -8.07 13.61
N LEU A 530 38.64 -7.79 14.06
CA LEU A 530 39.43 -6.67 13.58
C LEU A 530 39.65 -6.74 12.07
N ASP A 531 40.05 -7.91 11.56
CA ASP A 531 40.25 -8.13 10.12
C ASP A 531 38.95 -7.99 9.35
N PHE A 532 37.84 -8.52 9.89
CA PHE A 532 36.50 -8.34 9.31
C PHE A 532 36.11 -6.86 9.22
N LEU A 533 36.21 -6.12 10.33
CA LEU A 533 35.82 -4.71 10.37
C LEU A 533 36.66 -3.86 9.39
N ARG A 534 37.97 -4.11 9.29
CA ARG A 534 38.86 -3.43 8.33
C ARG A 534 38.54 -3.74 6.87
N GLN A 535 38.01 -4.92 6.57
CA GLN A 535 37.58 -5.27 5.22
C GLN A 535 36.24 -4.64 4.82
N LYS A 536 35.47 -4.13 5.80
CA LYS A 536 34.11 -3.61 5.62
C LYS A 536 34.00 -2.09 5.78
N GLN A 537 35.11 -1.41 6.11
CA GLN A 537 35.32 0.02 5.83
C GLN A 537 35.55 0.24 4.34
#